data_AF-X1TP44-F1
#
_entry.id   AF-X1TP44-F1
#
_cell.length_a   1.000
_cell.length_b   1.000
_cell.length_c   1.000
_cell.angle_alpha   90.00
_cell.angle_beta   90.00
_cell.angle_gamma   90.00
#
_symmetry.space_group_name_H-M   'P 1'
#
loop_
_entity.id
_entity.type
_entity.pdbx_description
1 polymer ?
#
loop_
_entity_poly.entity_id
_entity_poly.type
_entity_poly.pdbx_seq_one_letter_code
_entity_poly.pdbx_strand_id
1 'polypeptide(L)'
;QHPDIEEELASMDGELESLKDQADSLRSEMTSVQDKLHDTGQNRTRYVKYGKEECFACGSPINPEELRNRQKQLEQRSSELGNEINSLEWQLKGREKERIQLENEWTEVRSKIRAELNNASRAIDVDEGNLKKLEAKLDDLVPRRPQLSGLVEELEATFDKETRKKLERRRQLDEKITRQDENRKTKIASIEQIGDVRTEIIQLEDGSRFYQQLNQLVLEKAEEVKKALRDMFNERIGEVYRLLDFDEDFERIYLDDGFQLKI
;
A
#
# COMPACT_ATOMS: atom_id res chain seq x y z
N GLN A 1 -0.46 0.68 10.18
CA GLN A 1 -1.66 0.54 9.34
C GLN A 1 -1.28 -0.41 8.22
N HIS A 2 -1.59 -1.70 8.36
CA HIS A 2 -1.53 -2.64 7.22
C HIS A 2 -2.97 -2.72 6.72
N PRO A 3 -3.31 -2.16 5.55
CA PRO A 3 -4.60 -2.40 4.94
C PRO A 3 -4.65 -3.88 4.55
N ASP A 4 -5.57 -4.60 5.19
CA ASP A 4 -6.13 -5.91 4.87
C ASP A 4 -5.22 -6.96 4.21
N ILE A 5 -4.30 -7.54 4.99
CA ILE A 5 -3.63 -8.81 4.65
C ILE A 5 -4.66 -9.91 4.32
N GLU A 6 -5.84 -9.86 4.93
CA GLU A 6 -6.95 -10.77 4.61
C GLU A 6 -7.51 -10.55 3.20
N GLU A 7 -7.59 -9.29 2.73
CA GLU A 7 -8.00 -8.96 1.36
C GLU A 7 -6.91 -9.35 0.36
N GLU A 8 -5.64 -9.14 0.70
CA GLU A 8 -4.51 -9.57 -0.13
C GLU A 8 -4.48 -11.10 -0.28
N LEU A 9 -4.65 -11.85 0.82
CA LEU A 9 -4.76 -13.32 0.77
C LEU A 9 -5.96 -13.77 -0.09
N ALA A 10 -7.11 -13.11 0.03
CA ALA A 10 -8.27 -13.42 -0.79
C ALA A 10 -8.04 -13.13 -2.28
N SER A 11 -7.34 -12.03 -2.60
CA SER A 11 -6.94 -11.69 -3.97
C SER A 11 -5.98 -12.74 -4.54
N MET A 12 -4.98 -13.16 -3.76
CA MET A 12 -4.04 -14.21 -4.16
C MET A 12 -4.72 -15.55 -4.40
N ASP A 13 -5.69 -15.93 -3.55
CA ASP A 13 -6.47 -17.15 -3.75
C ASP A 13 -7.27 -17.08 -5.07
N GLY A 14 -7.81 -15.91 -5.42
CA GLY A 14 -8.47 -15.68 -6.72
C GLY A 14 -7.52 -15.77 -7.92
N GLU A 15 -6.32 -15.19 -7.82
CA GLU A 15 -5.28 -15.30 -8.86
C GLU A 15 -4.84 -16.76 -9.06
N LEU A 16 -4.62 -17.49 -7.96
CA LEU A 16 -4.23 -18.90 -7.99
C LEU A 16 -5.28 -19.78 -8.68
N GLU A 17 -6.57 -19.53 -8.40
CA GLU A 17 -7.65 -20.28 -9.05
C GLU A 17 -7.69 -19.98 -10.55
N SER A 18 -7.58 -18.70 -10.94
CA SER A 18 -7.53 -18.32 -12.36
C SER A 18 -6.35 -18.95 -13.10
N LEU A 19 -5.18 -19.02 -12.48
CA LEU A 19 -4.00 -19.65 -13.06
C LEU A 19 -4.16 -21.17 -13.18
N LYS A 20 -4.84 -21.83 -12.23
CA LYS A 20 -5.16 -23.26 -12.31
C LYS A 20 -6.11 -23.55 -13.45
N ASP A 21 -7.18 -22.77 -13.58
CA ASP A 21 -8.14 -22.90 -14.68
C ASP A 21 -7.45 -22.75 -16.05
N GLN A 22 -6.54 -21.79 -16.18
CA GLN A 22 -5.73 -21.62 -17.40
C GLN A 22 -4.84 -22.82 -17.68
N ALA A 23 -4.15 -23.35 -16.66
CA ALA A 23 -3.30 -24.53 -16.81
C ALA A 23 -4.11 -25.77 -17.23
N ASP A 24 -5.29 -25.98 -16.65
CA ASP A 24 -6.16 -27.12 -16.98
C ASP A 24 -6.78 -26.99 -18.39
N SER A 25 -7.10 -25.77 -18.82
CA SER A 25 -7.52 -25.49 -20.20
C SER A 25 -6.41 -25.86 -21.20
N LEU A 26 -5.16 -25.45 -20.95
CA LEU A 26 -4.04 -25.77 -21.83
C LEU A 26 -3.69 -27.25 -21.83
N ARG A 27 -3.81 -27.93 -20.69
CA ARG A 27 -3.66 -29.40 -20.62
C ARG A 27 -4.71 -30.11 -21.47
N SER A 28 -5.96 -29.63 -21.43
CA SER A 28 -7.04 -30.17 -22.27
C SER A 28 -6.76 -29.95 -23.76
N GLU A 29 -6.22 -28.78 -24.13
CA GLU A 29 -5.78 -28.52 -25.50
C GLU A 29 -4.62 -29.44 -25.92
N MET A 30 -3.65 -29.65 -25.03
CA MET A 30 -2.51 -30.53 -25.25
C MET A 30 -2.96 -31.97 -25.51
N THR A 31 -3.92 -32.49 -24.73
CA THR A 31 -4.52 -33.81 -24.98
C THR A 31 -5.18 -33.87 -26.36
N SER A 32 -5.96 -32.85 -26.74
CA SER A 32 -6.57 -32.79 -28.08
C SER A 32 -5.53 -32.78 -29.22
N VAL A 33 -4.42 -32.05 -29.04
CA VAL A 33 -3.33 -32.01 -30.02
C VAL A 33 -2.63 -33.37 -30.12
N GLN A 34 -2.40 -34.05 -28.98
CA GLN A 34 -1.80 -35.38 -28.94
C GLN A 34 -2.69 -36.43 -29.62
N ASP A 35 -4.00 -36.38 -29.42
CA ASP A 35 -4.95 -37.26 -30.11
C ASP A 35 -4.91 -37.03 -31.64
N LYS A 36 -4.91 -35.75 -32.07
CA LYS A 36 -4.78 -35.40 -33.50
C LYS A 36 -3.44 -35.84 -34.08
N LEU A 37 -2.35 -35.79 -33.31
CA LEU A 37 -1.04 -36.32 -33.72
C LEU A 37 -1.09 -37.82 -33.91
N HIS A 38 -1.71 -38.53 -32.97
CA HIS A 38 -1.89 -39.98 -33.05
C HIS A 38 -2.65 -40.38 -34.33
N ASP A 39 -3.80 -39.74 -34.58
CA ASP A 39 -4.62 -39.98 -35.78
C ASP A 39 -3.85 -39.67 -37.07
N THR A 40 -3.15 -38.54 -37.10
CA THR A 40 -2.33 -38.13 -38.26
C THR A 40 -1.20 -39.12 -38.51
N GLY A 41 -0.56 -39.62 -37.45
CA GLY A 41 0.48 -40.64 -37.50
C GLY A 41 -0.03 -42.00 -37.99
N GLN A 42 -1.23 -42.42 -37.58
CA GLN A 42 -1.88 -43.63 -38.08
C GLN A 42 -2.18 -43.51 -39.59
N ASN A 43 -2.78 -42.39 -40.02
CA ASN A 43 -3.07 -42.13 -41.43
C ASN A 43 -1.80 -42.16 -42.29
N ARG A 44 -0.74 -41.48 -41.83
CA ARG A 44 0.56 -41.49 -42.52
C ARG A 44 1.15 -42.89 -42.60
N THR A 45 1.09 -43.67 -41.53
CA THR A 45 1.59 -45.06 -41.52
C THR A 45 0.83 -45.91 -42.54
N ARG A 46 -0.48 -45.74 -42.67
CA ARG A 46 -1.28 -46.51 -43.64
C ARG A 46 -1.02 -46.13 -45.08
N TYR A 47 -0.89 -44.84 -45.36
CA TYR A 47 -0.50 -44.36 -46.68
C TYR A 47 0.86 -44.93 -47.09
N VAL A 48 1.88 -44.80 -46.23
CA VAL A 48 3.26 -45.22 -46.53
C VAL A 48 3.42 -46.74 -46.59
N LYS A 49 2.80 -47.50 -45.68
CA LYS A 49 2.99 -48.97 -45.60
C LYS A 49 2.03 -49.77 -46.46
N TYR A 50 0.80 -49.29 -46.65
CA TYR A 50 -0.27 -50.07 -47.28
C TYR A 50 -0.84 -49.42 -48.54
N GLY A 51 -0.29 -48.27 -48.98
CA GLY A 51 -0.72 -47.59 -50.20
C GLY A 51 -2.18 -47.13 -50.17
N LYS A 52 -2.78 -47.00 -48.98
CA LYS A 52 -4.17 -46.55 -48.85
C LYS A 52 -4.24 -45.04 -49.00
N GLU A 53 -4.97 -44.59 -50.02
CA GLU A 53 -5.16 -43.17 -50.34
C GLU A 53 -6.37 -42.54 -49.62
N GLU A 54 -6.89 -43.19 -48.57
CA GLU A 54 -8.10 -42.73 -47.85
C GLU A 54 -7.86 -42.65 -46.34
N CYS A 55 -8.43 -41.62 -45.71
CA CYS A 55 -8.35 -41.32 -44.29
C CYS A 55 -9.05 -42.39 -43.46
N PHE A 56 -8.41 -42.86 -42.40
CA PHE A 56 -8.97 -43.89 -41.54
C PHE A 56 -10.24 -43.45 -40.81
N ALA A 57 -10.31 -42.18 -40.37
CA ALA A 57 -11.41 -41.68 -39.57
C ALA A 57 -12.63 -41.26 -40.41
N CYS A 58 -12.43 -40.77 -41.63
CA CYS A 58 -13.51 -40.17 -42.43
C CYS A 58 -13.63 -40.69 -43.88
N GLY A 59 -12.74 -41.59 -44.33
CA GLY A 59 -12.76 -42.13 -45.70
C GLY A 59 -12.39 -41.13 -46.80
N SER A 60 -12.07 -39.88 -46.47
CA SER A 60 -11.68 -38.85 -47.44
C SER A 60 -10.33 -39.16 -48.09
N PRO A 61 -10.10 -38.75 -49.35
CA PRO A 61 -8.79 -38.88 -50.00
C PRO A 61 -7.68 -38.21 -49.19
N ILE A 62 -6.53 -38.88 -49.10
CA ILE A 62 -5.34 -38.40 -48.39
C ILE A 62 -4.42 -37.68 -49.38
N ASN A 63 -4.11 -36.42 -49.09
CA ASN A 63 -2.97 -35.72 -49.68
C ASN A 63 -1.72 -35.88 -48.77
N PRO A 64 -0.63 -36.51 -49.23
CA PRO A 64 0.57 -36.75 -48.41
C PRO A 64 1.28 -35.47 -47.96
N GLU A 65 1.25 -34.44 -48.80
CA GLU A 65 1.90 -33.15 -48.51
C GLU A 65 1.15 -32.43 -47.39
N GLU A 66 -0.19 -32.43 -47.46
CA GLU A 66 -1.06 -31.88 -46.42
C GLU A 66 -0.93 -32.65 -45.10
N LEU A 67 -0.86 -33.99 -45.13
CA LEU A 67 -0.61 -34.79 -43.93
C LEU A 67 0.72 -34.45 -43.26
N ARG A 68 1.79 -34.27 -44.05
CA ARG A 68 3.11 -33.86 -43.53
C ARG A 68 3.05 -32.48 -42.90
N ASN A 69 2.38 -31.53 -43.54
CA ASN A 69 2.23 -30.17 -43.02
C ASN A 69 1.39 -30.15 -41.74
N ARG A 70 0.28 -30.89 -41.71
CA ARG A 70 -0.56 -31.05 -40.52
C ARG A 70 0.21 -31.67 -39.36
N GLN A 71 1.01 -32.71 -39.62
CA GLN A 71 1.85 -33.32 -38.58
C GLN A 71 2.84 -32.29 -38.00
N LYS A 72 3.58 -31.56 -38.85
CA LYS A 72 4.51 -30.51 -38.40
C LYS A 72 3.83 -29.42 -37.58
N GLN A 73 2.66 -28.95 -38.01
CA GLN A 73 1.88 -27.93 -37.29
C GLN A 73 1.44 -28.42 -35.91
N LEU A 74 0.99 -29.67 -35.82
CA LEU A 74 0.58 -30.26 -34.54
C LEU A 74 1.79 -30.50 -33.61
N GLU A 75 2.94 -30.93 -34.14
CA GLU A 75 4.18 -31.07 -33.38
C GLU A 75 4.66 -29.72 -32.85
N GLN A 76 4.59 -28.66 -33.67
CA GLN A 76 4.90 -27.30 -33.26
C GLN A 76 3.95 -26.83 -32.15
N ARG A 77 2.63 -26.95 -32.35
CA ARG A 77 1.64 -26.54 -31.34
C ARG A 77 1.80 -27.33 -30.03
N SER A 78 2.12 -28.62 -30.11
CA SER A 78 2.40 -29.45 -28.93
C SER A 78 3.61 -28.95 -28.15
N SER A 79 4.67 -28.51 -28.85
CA SER A 79 5.85 -27.90 -28.23
C SER A 79 5.53 -26.55 -27.58
N GLU A 80 4.76 -25.69 -28.27
CA GLU A 80 4.30 -24.40 -27.76
C GLU A 80 3.45 -24.57 -26.48
N LEU A 81 2.44 -25.45 -26.53
CA LEU A 81 1.62 -25.80 -25.36
C LEU A 81 2.46 -26.34 -24.21
N GLY A 82 3.45 -27.18 -24.49
CA GLY A 82 4.38 -27.66 -23.47
C GLY A 82 5.13 -26.53 -22.77
N ASN A 83 5.57 -25.51 -23.51
CA ASN A 83 6.24 -24.35 -22.95
C ASN A 83 5.27 -23.44 -22.17
N GLU A 84 4.07 -23.21 -22.69
CA GLU A 84 3.02 -22.43 -22.03
C GLU A 84 2.61 -23.07 -20.69
N ILE A 85 2.37 -24.38 -20.66
CA ILE A 85 2.05 -25.14 -19.45
C ILE A 85 3.20 -25.05 -18.44
N ASN A 86 4.45 -25.28 -18.86
CA ASN A 86 5.60 -25.20 -17.96
C ASN A 86 5.78 -23.80 -17.36
N SER A 87 5.54 -22.75 -18.16
CA SER A 87 5.60 -21.36 -17.71
C SER A 87 4.52 -21.08 -16.65
N LEU A 88 3.28 -21.50 -16.89
CA LEU A 88 2.18 -21.34 -15.93
C LEU A 88 2.38 -22.16 -14.65
N GLU A 89 2.88 -23.39 -14.75
CA GLU A 89 3.21 -24.20 -13.57
C GLU A 89 4.31 -23.56 -12.72
N TRP A 90 5.27 -22.89 -13.36
CA TRP A 90 6.29 -22.12 -12.65
C TRP A 90 5.69 -20.91 -11.93
N GLN A 91 4.80 -20.16 -12.59
CA GLN A 91 4.08 -19.03 -11.99
C GLN A 91 3.19 -19.47 -10.82
N LEU A 92 2.43 -20.56 -10.98
CA LEU A 92 1.61 -21.16 -9.93
C LEU A 92 2.43 -21.48 -8.69
N LYS A 93 3.56 -22.20 -8.85
CA LYS A 93 4.46 -22.53 -7.73
C LYS A 93 5.05 -21.29 -7.07
N GLY A 94 5.31 -20.23 -7.84
CA GLY A 94 5.76 -18.94 -7.32
C GLY A 94 4.69 -18.31 -6.42
N ARG A 95 3.48 -18.15 -6.97
CA ARG A 95 2.34 -17.56 -6.25
C ARG A 95 1.91 -18.36 -5.02
N GLU A 96 1.93 -19.70 -5.08
CA GLU A 96 1.64 -20.55 -3.92
C GLU A 96 2.63 -20.32 -2.78
N LYS A 97 3.92 -20.16 -3.09
CA LYS A 97 4.94 -19.84 -2.08
C LYS A 97 4.74 -18.47 -1.46
N GLU A 98 4.45 -17.46 -2.28
CA GLU A 98 4.16 -16.11 -1.81
C GLU A 98 2.93 -16.11 -0.89
N ARG A 99 1.87 -16.84 -1.26
CA ARG A 99 0.64 -16.96 -0.47
C ARG A 99 0.89 -17.63 0.88
N ILE A 100 1.66 -18.73 0.90
CA ILE A 100 2.04 -19.41 2.14
C ILE A 100 2.92 -18.51 3.03
N GLN A 101 3.83 -17.74 2.42
CA GLN A 101 4.67 -16.81 3.16
C GLN A 101 3.81 -15.73 3.84
N LEU A 102 2.91 -15.08 3.09
CA LEU A 102 2.02 -14.06 3.62
C LEU A 102 1.11 -14.60 4.72
N GLU A 103 0.59 -15.83 4.56
CA GLU A 103 -0.21 -16.50 5.58
C GLU A 103 0.59 -16.75 6.87
N ASN A 104 1.85 -17.18 6.76
CA ASN A 104 2.72 -17.36 7.93
C ASN A 104 2.99 -16.03 8.64
N GLU A 105 3.33 -14.98 7.89
CA GLU A 105 3.53 -13.62 8.42
C GLU A 105 2.26 -13.12 9.14
N TRP A 106 1.09 -13.36 8.55
CA TRP A 106 -0.20 -13.02 9.16
C TRP A 106 -0.42 -13.75 10.49
N THR A 107 -0.17 -15.05 10.53
CA THR A 107 -0.33 -15.83 11.77
C THR A 107 0.61 -15.34 12.87
N GLU A 108 1.84 -14.96 12.53
CA GLU A 108 2.81 -14.42 13.47
C GLU A 108 2.35 -13.08 14.04
N VAL A 109 1.96 -12.13 13.17
CA VAL A 109 1.42 -10.82 13.57
C VAL A 109 0.20 -11.00 14.47
N ARG A 110 -0.75 -11.86 14.09
CA ARG A 110 -1.95 -12.13 14.87
C ARG A 110 -1.62 -12.72 16.24
N SER A 111 -0.59 -13.57 16.34
CA SER A 111 -0.13 -14.14 17.61
C SER A 111 0.48 -13.09 18.53
N LYS A 112 1.29 -12.17 17.99
CA LYS A 112 1.91 -11.04 18.70
C LYS A 112 0.84 -10.09 19.24
N ILE A 113 -0.10 -9.67 18.39
CA ILE A 113 -1.23 -8.81 18.79
C ILE A 113 -2.02 -9.47 19.91
N ARG A 114 -2.32 -10.77 19.81
CA ARG A 114 -3.04 -11.50 20.87
C ARG A 114 -2.26 -11.51 22.19
N ALA A 115 -0.94 -11.69 22.15
CA ALA A 115 -0.11 -11.66 23.35
C ALA A 115 -0.09 -10.27 23.99
N GLU A 116 0.05 -9.20 23.19
CA GLU A 116 -0.02 -7.82 23.65
C GLU A 116 -1.37 -7.49 24.27
N LEU A 117 -2.47 -7.90 23.63
CA LEU A 117 -3.83 -7.70 24.14
C LEU A 117 -4.04 -8.40 25.50
N ASN A 118 -3.53 -9.62 25.64
CA ASN A 118 -3.58 -10.35 26.92
C ASN A 118 -2.76 -9.65 28.01
N ASN A 119 -1.60 -9.09 27.67
CA ASN A 119 -0.78 -8.33 28.62
C ASN A 119 -1.46 -7.03 29.03
N ALA A 120 -2.06 -6.30 28.09
CA ALA A 120 -2.84 -5.10 28.36
C ALA A 120 -4.04 -5.40 29.26
N SER A 121 -4.79 -6.48 28.98
CA SER A 121 -5.90 -6.92 29.84
C SER A 121 -5.45 -7.18 31.28
N ARG A 122 -4.33 -7.86 31.48
CA ARG A 122 -3.79 -8.10 32.84
C ARG A 122 -3.37 -6.81 33.54
N ALA A 123 -2.79 -5.86 32.81
CA ALA A 123 -2.42 -4.57 33.36
C ALA A 123 -3.67 -3.80 33.83
N ILE A 124 -4.74 -3.80 33.03
CA ILE A 124 -6.03 -3.22 33.38
C ILE A 124 -6.58 -3.87 34.66
N ASP A 125 -6.58 -5.21 34.76
CA ASP A 125 -7.07 -5.91 35.96
C ASP A 125 -6.31 -5.49 37.23
N VAL A 126 -4.98 -5.31 37.12
CA VAL A 126 -4.13 -4.84 38.23
C VAL A 126 -4.49 -3.41 38.62
N ASP A 127 -4.66 -2.52 37.64
CA ASP A 127 -4.99 -1.12 37.87
C ASP A 127 -6.39 -0.93 38.44
N GLU A 128 -7.38 -1.70 37.99
CA GLU A 128 -8.71 -1.75 38.60
C GLU A 128 -8.64 -2.20 40.07
N GLY A 129 -7.81 -3.20 40.37
CA GLY A 129 -7.56 -3.63 41.73
C GLY A 129 -6.92 -2.54 42.60
N ASN A 130 -6.00 -1.76 42.03
CA ASN A 130 -5.37 -0.63 42.72
C ASN A 130 -6.34 0.53 42.93
N LEU A 131 -7.17 0.84 41.93
CA LEU A 131 -8.21 1.86 42.00
C LEU A 131 -9.17 1.57 43.16
N LYS A 132 -9.70 0.34 43.24
CA LYS A 132 -10.58 -0.09 44.33
C LYS A 132 -9.94 0.08 45.72
N LYS A 133 -8.63 -0.20 45.84
CA LYS A 133 -7.90 0.03 47.10
C LYS A 133 -7.76 1.52 47.44
N LEU A 134 -7.55 2.37 46.44
CA LEU A 134 -7.47 3.82 46.63
C LEU A 134 -8.82 4.41 46.98
N GLU A 135 -9.90 3.98 46.33
CA GLU A 135 -11.27 4.34 46.67
C GLU A 135 -11.59 3.98 48.12
N ALA A 136 -11.29 2.74 48.55
CA ALA A 136 -11.50 2.33 49.92
C ALA A 136 -10.70 3.18 50.94
N LYS A 137 -9.47 3.59 50.60
CA LYS A 137 -8.69 4.51 51.44
C LYS A 137 -9.30 5.91 51.47
N LEU A 138 -9.80 6.39 50.33
CA LEU A 138 -10.46 7.69 50.24
C LEU A 138 -11.72 7.70 51.12
N ASP A 139 -12.51 6.63 51.07
CA ASP A 139 -13.72 6.46 51.90
C ASP A 139 -13.42 6.46 53.41
N ASP A 140 -12.26 5.95 53.86
CA ASP A 140 -11.83 6.05 55.28
C ASP A 140 -11.37 7.47 55.65
N LEU A 141 -10.77 8.21 54.70
CA LEU A 141 -10.23 9.55 54.95
C LEU A 141 -11.28 10.66 54.85
N VAL A 142 -12.29 10.51 53.98
CA VAL A 142 -13.35 11.50 53.77
C VAL A 142 -14.06 11.88 55.08
N PRO A 143 -14.47 10.93 55.97
CA PRO A 143 -15.09 11.23 57.25
C PRO A 143 -14.14 11.89 58.27
N ARG A 144 -12.83 11.68 58.17
CA ARG A 144 -11.83 12.26 59.09
C ARG A 144 -11.61 13.74 58.83
N ARG A 145 -11.81 14.20 57.59
CA ARG A 145 -11.64 15.60 57.21
C ARG A 145 -12.52 16.57 58.02
N PRO A 146 -13.85 16.39 58.13
CA PRO A 146 -14.69 17.28 58.95
C PRO A 146 -14.38 17.17 60.45
N GLN A 147 -13.99 15.99 60.95
CA GLN A 147 -13.58 15.82 62.36
C GLN A 147 -12.32 16.64 62.69
N LEU A 148 -11.29 16.55 61.83
CA LEU A 148 -10.08 17.35 61.96
C LEU A 148 -10.38 18.84 61.80
N SER A 149 -11.27 19.22 60.88
CA SER A 149 -11.72 20.60 60.71
C SER A 149 -12.38 21.14 61.98
N GLY A 150 -13.27 20.37 62.60
CA GLY A 150 -13.92 20.75 63.86
C GLY A 150 -12.92 20.88 65.01
N LEU A 151 -11.97 19.96 65.15
CA LEU A 151 -10.91 20.05 66.16
C LEU A 151 -10.01 21.28 65.96
N VAL A 152 -9.73 21.65 64.71
CA VAL A 152 -9.00 22.88 64.39
C VAL A 152 -9.82 24.10 64.78
N GLU A 153 -11.11 24.15 64.47
CA GLU A 153 -12.00 25.26 64.88
C GLU A 153 -12.08 25.40 66.40
N GLU A 154 -12.16 24.29 67.14
CA GLU A 154 -12.15 24.26 68.61
C GLU A 154 -10.83 24.79 69.18
N LEU A 155 -9.69 24.32 68.65
CA LEU A 155 -8.37 24.84 69.00
C LEU A 155 -8.26 26.34 68.69
N GLU A 156 -8.76 26.78 67.54
CA GLU A 156 -8.75 28.19 67.16
C GLU A 156 -9.61 29.06 68.07
N ALA A 157 -10.71 28.52 68.61
CA ALA A 157 -11.54 29.18 69.60
C ALA A 157 -10.83 29.35 70.95
N THR A 158 -9.80 28.56 71.27
CA THR A 158 -8.99 28.77 72.49
C THR A 158 -7.98 29.91 72.38
N PHE A 159 -7.68 30.37 71.16
CA PHE A 159 -6.73 31.45 70.95
C PHE A 159 -7.30 32.81 71.34
N ASP A 160 -6.40 33.70 71.77
CA ASP A 160 -6.71 35.10 72.03
C ASP A 160 -7.11 35.86 70.75
N LYS A 161 -7.73 37.03 70.95
CA LYS A 161 -8.30 37.84 69.86
C LYS A 161 -7.26 38.26 68.82
N GLU A 162 -6.00 38.42 69.21
CA GLU A 162 -4.92 38.81 68.31
C GLU A 162 -4.47 37.64 67.43
N THR A 163 -4.37 36.45 68.00
CA THR A 163 -4.00 35.22 67.30
C THR A 163 -5.09 34.80 66.31
N ARG A 164 -6.38 34.93 66.67
CA ARG A 164 -7.49 34.70 65.71
C ARG A 164 -7.45 35.65 64.52
N LYS A 165 -7.13 36.94 64.73
CA LYS A 165 -6.97 37.90 63.62
C LYS A 165 -5.81 37.53 62.70
N LYS A 166 -4.70 37.02 63.25
CA LYS A 166 -3.55 36.55 62.45
C LYS A 166 -3.91 35.31 61.63
N LEU A 167 -4.67 34.37 62.21
CA LEU A 167 -5.18 33.17 61.51
C LEU A 167 -6.16 33.51 60.39
N GLU A 168 -7.12 34.40 60.65
CA GLU A 168 -8.06 34.86 59.63
C GLU A 168 -7.35 35.56 58.47
N ARG A 169 -6.36 36.41 58.78
CA ARG A 169 -5.51 37.04 57.76
C ARG A 169 -4.72 36.01 56.95
N ARG A 170 -4.26 34.93 57.58
CA ARG A 170 -3.59 33.82 56.90
C ARG A 170 -4.53 33.09 55.95
N ARG A 171 -5.77 32.77 56.36
CA ARG A 171 -6.78 32.15 55.48
C ARG A 171 -7.06 33.00 54.24
N GLN A 172 -7.25 34.30 54.43
CA GLN A 172 -7.45 35.23 53.31
C GLN A 172 -6.25 35.29 52.36
N LEU A 173 -5.04 35.09 52.86
CA LEU A 173 -3.84 34.98 52.03
C LEU A 173 -3.79 33.64 51.30
N ASP A 174 -4.10 32.52 51.97
CA ASP A 174 -4.13 31.18 51.36
C ASP A 174 -5.19 31.10 50.24
N GLU A 175 -6.37 31.71 50.41
CA GLU A 175 -7.38 31.84 49.36
C GLU A 175 -6.87 32.65 48.17
N LYS A 176 -6.15 33.76 48.43
CA LYS A 176 -5.54 34.57 47.37
C LYS A 176 -4.45 33.82 46.62
N ILE A 177 -3.61 33.06 47.34
CA ILE A 177 -2.57 32.20 46.75
C ILE A 177 -3.23 31.14 45.88
N THR A 178 -4.27 30.46 46.36
CA THR A 178 -5.00 29.44 45.61
C THR A 178 -5.58 30.01 44.31
N ARG A 179 -6.24 31.17 44.36
CA ARG A 179 -6.75 31.86 43.16
C ARG A 179 -5.63 32.29 42.21
N GLN A 180 -4.47 32.68 42.72
CA GLN A 180 -3.31 33.01 41.89
C GLN A 180 -2.72 31.77 41.21
N ASP A 181 -2.67 30.63 41.90
CA ASP A 181 -2.20 29.37 41.34
C ASP A 181 -3.15 28.84 40.27
N GLU A 182 -4.46 28.95 40.44
CA GLU A 182 -5.45 28.63 39.40
C GLU A 182 -5.25 29.51 38.17
N ASN A 183 -5.16 30.84 38.36
CA ASN A 183 -4.87 31.78 37.27
C ASN A 183 -3.53 31.48 36.58
N ARG A 184 -2.51 31.07 37.34
CA ARG A 184 -1.21 30.68 36.80
C ARG A 184 -1.32 29.42 35.95
N LYS A 185 -2.05 28.40 36.40
CA LYS A 185 -2.30 27.16 35.64
C LYS A 185 -3.02 27.46 34.32
N THR A 186 -4.06 28.29 34.34
CA THR A 186 -4.78 28.70 33.12
C THR A 186 -3.86 29.43 32.14
N LYS A 187 -2.98 30.31 32.63
CA LYS A 187 -1.99 31.01 31.80
C LYS A 187 -0.95 30.06 31.21
N ILE A 188 -0.46 29.08 31.98
CA ILE A 188 0.47 28.06 31.50
C ILE A 188 -0.17 27.25 30.37
N ALA A 189 -1.39 26.75 30.56
CA ALA A 189 -2.12 26.01 29.53
C ALA A 189 -2.33 26.84 28.25
N SER A 190 -2.59 28.15 28.37
CA SER A 190 -2.71 29.05 27.22
C SER A 190 -1.39 29.25 26.48
N ILE A 191 -0.25 29.27 27.20
CA ILE A 191 1.08 29.38 26.59
C ILE A 191 1.44 28.11 25.84
N GLU A 192 1.12 26.94 26.39
CA GLU A 192 1.33 25.64 25.74
C GLU A 192 0.57 25.57 24.41
N GLN A 193 -0.71 25.94 24.41
CA GLN A 193 -1.52 26.02 23.18
C GLN A 193 -0.92 26.95 22.12
N ILE A 194 -0.34 28.09 22.51
CA ILE A 194 0.36 28.99 21.57
C ILE A 194 1.63 28.34 21.01
N GLY A 195 2.36 27.57 21.83
CA GLY A 195 3.53 26.81 21.41
C GLY A 195 3.19 25.75 20.36
N ASP A 196 2.08 25.05 20.54
CA ASP A 196 1.59 24.04 19.59
C ASP A 196 1.22 24.67 18.24
N VAL A 197 0.45 25.75 18.26
CA VAL A 197 0.08 26.51 17.04
C VAL A 197 1.32 27.03 16.30
N ARG A 198 2.35 27.48 17.02
CA ARG A 198 3.60 27.94 16.40
C ARG A 198 4.33 26.79 15.68
N THR A 199 4.28 25.59 16.24
CA THR A 199 4.90 24.40 15.64
C THR A 199 4.19 24.00 14.37
N GLU A 200 2.85 24.04 14.35
CA GLU A 200 2.04 23.81 13.16
C GLU A 200 2.34 24.82 12.04
N ILE A 201 2.48 26.11 12.38
CA ILE A 201 2.85 27.14 11.40
C ILE A 201 4.21 26.86 10.76
N ILE A 202 5.22 26.48 11.55
CA ILE A 202 6.56 26.14 11.03
C ILE A 202 6.47 24.95 10.05
N GLN A 203 5.72 23.91 10.40
CA GLN A 203 5.52 22.75 9.52
C GLN A 203 4.82 23.13 8.20
N LEU A 204 3.82 24.02 8.27
CA LEU A 204 3.14 24.52 7.07
C LEU A 204 4.06 25.39 6.21
N GLU A 205 4.91 26.23 6.81
CA GLU A 205 5.91 27.03 6.08
C GLU A 205 6.95 26.15 5.37
N ASP A 206 7.44 25.11 6.04
CA ASP A 206 8.37 24.14 5.45
C ASP A 206 7.73 23.34 4.31
N GLY A 207 6.48 22.90 4.50
CA GLY A 207 5.68 22.26 3.45
C GLY A 207 5.48 23.17 2.23
N SER A 208 5.15 24.45 2.46
CA SER A 208 4.99 25.43 1.39
C SER A 208 6.29 25.65 0.62
N ARG A 209 7.45 25.70 1.30
CA ARG A 209 8.76 25.81 0.64
C ARG A 209 9.07 24.59 -0.22
N PHE A 210 8.79 23.40 0.29
CA PHE A 210 8.98 22.16 -0.47
C PHE A 210 8.15 22.16 -1.75
N TYR A 211 6.87 22.52 -1.69
CA TYR A 211 6.02 22.60 -2.88
C TYR A 211 6.47 23.66 -3.88
N GLN A 212 7.00 24.80 -3.41
CA GLN A 212 7.58 25.81 -4.29
C GLN A 212 8.81 25.28 -5.04
N GLN A 213 9.71 24.59 -4.35
CA GLN A 213 10.90 23.97 -4.96
C GLN A 213 10.52 22.86 -5.95
N LEU A 214 9.56 22.00 -5.60
CA LEU A 214 9.06 20.96 -6.48
C LEU A 214 8.44 21.55 -7.75
N ASN A 215 7.61 22.58 -7.60
CA ASN A 215 7.00 23.25 -8.74
C ASN A 215 8.05 23.87 -9.67
N GLN A 216 9.10 24.49 -9.12
CA GLN A 216 10.20 25.02 -9.90
C GLN A 216 10.95 23.91 -10.67
N LEU A 217 11.24 22.78 -10.02
CA LEU A 217 11.88 21.64 -10.67
C LEU A 217 11.00 21.06 -11.80
N VAL A 218 9.69 20.95 -11.58
CA VAL A 218 8.74 20.48 -12.60
C VAL A 218 8.72 21.42 -13.80
N LEU A 219 8.73 22.74 -13.58
CA LEU A 219 8.80 23.72 -14.65
C LEU A 219 10.12 23.62 -15.43
N GLU A 220 11.26 23.49 -14.74
CA GLU A 220 12.56 23.29 -15.38
C GLU A 220 12.60 22.02 -16.23
N LYS A 221 12.08 20.90 -15.71
CA LYS A 221 12.00 19.64 -16.46
C LYS A 221 11.02 19.68 -17.62
N ALA A 222 9.91 20.39 -17.47
CA ALA A 222 8.98 20.61 -18.58
C ALA A 222 9.64 21.39 -19.73
N GLU A 223 10.46 22.41 -19.42
CA GLU A 223 11.20 23.17 -20.43
C GLU A 223 12.33 22.35 -21.08
N GLU A 224 13.03 21.50 -20.32
CA GLU A 224 14.00 20.55 -20.89
C GLU A 224 13.34 19.59 -21.90
N VAL A 225 12.18 19.02 -21.55
CA VAL A 225 11.45 18.10 -22.43
C VAL A 225 10.93 18.82 -23.67
N LYS A 226 10.37 20.03 -23.51
CA LYS A 226 9.96 20.87 -24.64
C LYS A 226 11.12 21.11 -25.59
N LYS A 227 12.27 21.54 -25.07
CA LYS A 227 13.47 21.77 -25.88
C LYS A 227 13.89 20.51 -26.65
N ALA A 228 13.97 19.37 -25.98
CA ALA A 228 14.35 18.11 -26.61
C ALA A 228 13.39 17.69 -27.75
N LEU A 229 12.08 17.80 -27.51
CA LEU A 229 11.06 17.49 -28.52
C LEU A 229 11.16 18.40 -29.75
N ARG A 230 11.36 19.69 -29.52
CA ARG A 230 11.56 20.67 -30.60
C ARG A 230 12.80 20.35 -31.41
N ASP A 231 13.92 20.11 -30.74
CA ASP A 231 15.20 19.83 -31.40
C ASP A 231 15.10 18.53 -32.23
N MET A 232 14.47 17.48 -31.70
CA MET A 232 14.18 16.24 -32.44
C MET A 232 13.28 16.47 -33.66
N PHE A 233 12.21 17.26 -33.52
CA PHE A 233 11.33 17.56 -34.64
C PHE A 233 12.08 18.30 -35.76
N ASN A 234 12.83 19.35 -35.40
CA ASN A 234 13.58 20.16 -36.35
C ASN A 234 14.68 19.34 -37.05
N GLU A 235 15.37 18.47 -36.31
CA GLU A 235 16.35 17.54 -36.89
C GLU A 235 15.69 16.59 -37.89
N ARG A 236 14.56 15.98 -37.52
CA ARG A 236 13.86 15.01 -38.38
C ARG A 236 13.26 15.64 -39.63
N ILE A 237 12.70 16.85 -39.53
CA ILE A 237 12.26 17.62 -40.69
C ILE A 237 13.46 17.98 -41.58
N GLY A 238 14.58 18.40 -40.99
CA GLY A 238 15.81 18.67 -41.73
C GLY A 238 16.38 17.43 -42.45
N GLU A 239 16.22 16.23 -41.90
CA GLU A 239 16.54 14.97 -42.59
C GLU A 239 15.60 14.69 -43.77
N VAL A 240 14.29 14.86 -43.59
CA VAL A 240 13.30 14.67 -44.66
C VAL A 240 13.56 15.64 -45.82
N TYR A 241 13.83 16.91 -45.53
CA TYR A 241 14.15 17.90 -46.56
C TYR A 241 15.42 17.52 -47.34
N ARG A 242 16.45 17.02 -46.66
CA ARG A 242 17.67 16.50 -47.29
C ARG A 242 17.40 15.28 -48.18
N LEU A 243 16.52 14.36 -47.77
CA LEU A 243 16.15 13.19 -48.58
C LEU A 243 15.35 13.54 -49.83
N LEU A 244 14.65 14.69 -49.83
CA LEU A 244 13.85 15.17 -50.94
C LEU A 244 14.65 16.08 -51.91
N ASP A 245 15.96 16.26 -51.68
CA ASP A 245 16.84 17.11 -52.51
C ASP A 245 16.35 18.56 -52.64
N PHE A 246 15.71 19.09 -51.58
CA PHE A 246 15.41 20.52 -51.52
C PHE A 246 16.70 21.33 -51.32
N ASP A 247 16.97 22.25 -52.24
CA ASP A 247 18.11 23.18 -52.16
C ASP A 247 18.04 24.09 -50.92
N GLU A 248 19.17 24.70 -50.53
CA GLU A 248 19.25 25.61 -49.38
C GLU A 248 18.36 26.86 -49.49
N ASP A 249 17.84 27.16 -50.69
CA ASP A 249 16.94 28.30 -50.96
C ASP A 249 15.47 28.02 -50.60
N PHE A 250 15.13 26.79 -50.17
CA PHE A 250 13.76 26.41 -49.81
C PHE A 250 13.44 26.75 -48.34
N GLU A 251 12.33 27.44 -48.09
CA GLU A 251 11.89 27.74 -46.72
C GLU A 251 11.57 26.44 -45.95
N ARG A 252 12.20 26.27 -44.78
CA ARG A 252 12.16 25.03 -44.01
C ARG A 252 11.18 25.15 -42.88
N ILE A 253 10.27 24.18 -42.78
CA ILE A 253 9.38 24.11 -41.62
C ILE A 253 10.19 23.81 -40.36
N TYR A 254 10.01 24.59 -39.29
CA TYR A 254 10.61 24.34 -37.98
C TYR A 254 9.66 24.72 -36.83
N LEU A 255 9.86 24.10 -35.67
CA LEU A 255 9.24 24.50 -34.40
C LEU A 255 10.13 25.52 -33.69
N ASP A 256 9.53 26.64 -33.26
CA ASP A 256 10.21 27.68 -32.48
C ASP A 256 10.16 27.43 -30.95
N ASP A 257 10.69 28.37 -30.17
CA ASP A 257 10.69 28.33 -28.70
C ASP A 257 9.28 28.28 -28.08
N GLY A 258 8.26 28.75 -28.81
CA GLY A 258 6.86 28.73 -28.40
C GLY A 258 6.10 27.47 -28.81
N PHE A 259 6.78 26.45 -29.36
CA PHE A 259 6.13 25.28 -29.97
C PHE A 259 5.20 25.64 -31.14
N GLN A 260 5.48 26.74 -31.83
CA GLN A 260 4.73 27.17 -33.00
C GLN A 260 5.47 26.73 -34.27
N LEU A 261 4.73 26.12 -35.19
CA LEU A 261 5.26 25.77 -36.51
C LEU A 261 5.47 27.05 -37.32
N LYS A 262 6.69 27.20 -37.84
CA LYS A 262 7.11 28.27 -38.74
C LYS A 262 7.65 27.67 -40.03
N ILE A 263 7.70 28.50 -41.05
CA ILE A 263 8.24 28.23 -42.39
C ILE A 263 9.48 29.12 -42.56
#